data_AF-A0A536NRL6-F1
#
_entry.id   AF-A0A536NRL6-F1
#
_cell.length_a   1.000
_cell.length_b   1.000
_cell.length_c   1.000
_cell.angle_alpha   90.00
_cell.angle_beta   90.00
_cell.angle_gamma   90.00
#
_symmetry.space_group_name_H-M   'P 1'
#
loop_
_entity.id
_entity.type
_entity.pdbx_description
1 polymer ?
#
loop_
_entity_poly.entity_id
_entity_poly.type
_entity_poly.pdbx_seq_one_letter_code
_entity_poly.pdbx_strand_id
1 'polypeptide(L)'
;MARTLSGGRMIEQTSVQISALRERWHAERELRYARRNRIRHIDRLLDELELLNIAEETQLPADLALRVQRLAAEMEHSLGDRAPEDLTIAESMDALYDLQDGLMLTLEGVEDEEEP
;
A
#
# COMPACT_ATOMS: atom_id res chain seq x y z
N MET A 1 -30.18 -47.13 -16.19
CA MET A 1 -30.78 -45.77 -16.18
C MET A 1 -29.96 -44.89 -15.27
N ALA A 2 -29.28 -43.90 -15.86
CA ALA A 2 -28.50 -42.91 -15.14
C ALA A 2 -29.41 -41.93 -14.40
N ARG A 3 -29.01 -41.52 -13.19
CA ARG A 3 -29.14 -40.17 -12.60
C ARG A 3 -28.94 -40.26 -11.09
N THR A 4 -27.77 -39.83 -10.62
CA THR A 4 -27.50 -39.27 -9.26
C THR A 4 -26.03 -38.83 -9.12
N LEU A 5 -25.11 -39.30 -9.97
CA LEU A 5 -23.68 -38.90 -9.92
C LEU A 5 -23.36 -37.48 -10.42
N SER A 6 -24.38 -36.68 -10.76
CA SER A 6 -24.20 -35.31 -11.25
C SER A 6 -24.38 -34.27 -10.14
N GLY A 7 -25.22 -34.53 -9.14
CA GLY A 7 -25.51 -33.58 -8.06
C GLY A 7 -24.36 -33.42 -7.07
N GLY A 8 -23.71 -34.52 -6.67
CA GLY A 8 -22.56 -34.49 -5.75
C GLY A 8 -21.35 -33.75 -6.33
N ARG A 9 -21.01 -34.01 -7.61
CA ARG A 9 -19.93 -33.31 -8.31
C ARG A 9 -20.22 -31.82 -8.53
N MET A 10 -21.49 -31.46 -8.77
CA MET A 10 -21.89 -30.06 -8.92
C MET A 10 -21.83 -29.32 -7.59
N ILE A 11 -22.23 -29.94 -6.47
CA ILE A 11 -22.13 -29.34 -5.12
C ILE A 11 -20.67 -29.20 -4.68
N GLU A 12 -19.82 -30.20 -4.92
CA GLU A 12 -18.37 -30.10 -4.65
C GLU A 12 -17.72 -29.00 -5.50
N GLN A 13 -18.02 -28.92 -6.80
CA GLN A 13 -17.52 -27.84 -7.66
C GLN A 13 -17.97 -26.46 -7.17
N THR A 14 -19.24 -26.31 -6.81
CA THR A 14 -19.75 -25.05 -6.26
C THR A 14 -19.10 -24.70 -4.92
N SER A 15 -18.86 -25.68 -4.04
CA SER A 15 -18.18 -25.45 -2.76
C SER A 15 -16.73 -25.00 -2.96
N VAL A 16 -16.00 -25.62 -3.89
CA VAL A 16 -14.62 -25.23 -4.23
C VAL A 16 -14.58 -23.83 -4.87
N GLN A 17 -15.55 -23.52 -5.73
CA GLN A 17 -15.69 -22.19 -6.32
C GLN A 17 -16.00 -21.11 -5.29
N ILE A 18 -16.87 -21.39 -4.31
CA ILE A 18 -17.18 -20.47 -3.21
C ILE A 18 -15.96 -20.23 -2.32
N SER A 19 -15.21 -21.29 -1.97
CA SER A 19 -13.98 -21.15 -1.18
C SER A 19 -12.93 -20.31 -1.93
N ALA A 20 -12.71 -20.58 -3.21
CA ALA A 20 -11.78 -19.82 -4.04
C ALA A 20 -12.19 -18.34 -4.18
N LEU A 21 -13.49 -18.05 -4.27
CA LEU A 21 -14.00 -16.68 -4.31
C LEU A 21 -13.78 -15.96 -2.98
N ARG A 22 -14.05 -16.62 -1.85
CA ARG A 22 -13.81 -16.08 -0.50
C ARG A 22 -12.32 -15.80 -0.27
N GLU A 23 -11.44 -16.71 -0.65
CA GLU A 23 -9.99 -16.51 -0.54
C GLU A 23 -9.51 -15.31 -1.36
N ARG A 24 -10.03 -15.14 -2.58
CA ARG A 24 -9.74 -13.96 -3.41
C ARG A 24 -10.21 -12.67 -2.74
N TRP A 25 -11.45 -12.64 -2.27
CA TRP A 25 -12.01 -11.46 -1.60
C TRP A 25 -11.25 -11.10 -0.31
N HIS A 26 -10.86 -12.10 0.48
CA HIS A 26 -10.01 -11.89 1.65
C HIS A 26 -8.64 -11.34 1.27
N ALA A 27 -7.97 -11.92 0.27
CA ALA A 27 -6.67 -11.44 -0.20
C ALA A 27 -6.74 -9.99 -0.73
N GLU A 28 -7.79 -9.66 -1.46
CA GLU A 28 -8.02 -8.32 -1.99
C GLU A 28 -8.29 -7.31 -0.88
N ARG A 29 -9.08 -7.70 0.12
CA ARG A 29 -9.36 -6.87 1.30
C ARG A 29 -8.09 -6.62 2.12
N GLU A 30 -7.26 -7.63 2.35
CA GLU A 30 -5.97 -7.47 3.01
C GLU A 30 -5.02 -6.55 2.23
N LEU A 31 -5.00 -6.68 0.90
CA LEU A 31 -4.23 -5.79 0.03
C LEU A 31 -4.70 -4.32 0.18
N ARG A 32 -6.01 -4.08 0.15
CA ARG A 32 -6.59 -2.75 0.36
C ARG A 32 -6.25 -2.17 1.73
N TYR A 33 -6.34 -2.98 2.79
CA TYR A 33 -5.96 -2.52 4.13
C TYR A 33 -4.46 -2.20 4.24
N ALA A 34 -3.60 -3.06 3.71
CA ALA A 34 -2.16 -2.83 3.68
C ALA A 34 -1.82 -1.55 2.91
N ARG A 35 -2.48 -1.29 1.79
CA ARG A 35 -2.34 -0.04 1.02
C ARG A 35 -2.78 1.18 1.83
N ARG A 36 -3.98 1.15 2.42
CA ARG A 36 -4.49 2.28 3.22
C ARG A 36 -3.60 2.58 4.43
N ASN A 37 -3.02 1.55 5.04
CA ASN A 37 -2.07 1.71 6.13
C ASN A 37 -0.75 2.34 5.66
N ARG A 38 -0.29 2.03 4.45
CA ARG A 38 0.88 2.69 3.84
C ARG A 38 0.62 4.15 3.54
N ILE A 39 -0.51 4.50 2.92
CA ILE A 39 -0.89 5.90 2.64
C ILE A 39 -0.88 6.71 3.95
N ARG A 40 -1.54 6.22 5.00
CA ARG A 40 -1.52 6.87 6.32
C ARG A 40 -0.14 6.95 6.98
N HIS A 41 0.79 6.08 6.61
CA HIS A 41 2.15 6.15 7.10
C HIS A 41 2.93 7.26 6.38
N ILE A 42 2.75 7.35 5.05
CA ILE A 42 3.30 8.43 4.22
C ILE A 42 2.76 9.79 4.68
N ASP A 43 1.44 9.92 4.88
CA ASP A 43 0.81 11.17 5.35
C ASP A 43 1.49 11.70 6.63
N ARG A 44 1.72 10.81 7.61
CA ARG A 44 2.37 11.21 8.87
C ARG A 44 3.82 11.65 8.69
N LEU A 45 4.54 11.06 7.75
CA LEU A 45 5.91 11.48 7.44
C LEU A 45 5.91 12.83 6.71
N LEU A 46 4.97 13.04 5.79
CA LEU A 46 4.78 14.32 5.11
C LEU A 46 4.43 15.42 6.13
N ASP A 47 3.50 15.17 7.06
CA ASP A 47 3.17 16.13 8.12
C ASP A 47 4.42 16.55 8.93
N GLU A 48 5.28 15.59 9.30
CA GLU A 48 6.53 15.87 10.02
C GLU A 48 7.52 16.69 9.18
N LEU A 49 7.66 16.38 7.89
CA LEU A 49 8.52 17.11 6.95
C LEU A 49 8.00 18.52 6.67
N GLU A 50 6.68 18.68 6.52
CA GLU A 50 6.03 19.97 6.30
C GLU A 50 6.27 20.91 7.48
N LEU A 51 6.18 20.41 8.72
CA LEU A 51 6.50 21.21 9.91
C LEU A 51 7.95 21.70 9.89
N LEU A 52 8.91 20.85 9.51
CA LEU A 52 10.32 21.23 9.39
C LEU A 52 10.52 22.26 8.26
N ASN A 53 9.87 22.05 7.13
CA ASN A 53 9.92 22.96 5.98
C ASN A 53 9.34 24.34 6.33
N ILE A 54 8.21 24.39 7.05
CA ILE A 54 7.60 25.64 7.56
C ILE A 54 8.53 26.34 8.55
N ALA A 55 9.26 25.58 9.36
CA ALA A 55 10.25 26.10 10.30
C ALA A 55 11.56 26.56 9.62
N GLU A 56 11.65 26.46 8.29
CA GLU A 56 12.86 26.74 7.50
C GLU A 56 14.08 25.92 7.97
N GLU A 57 13.83 24.74 8.52
CA GLU A 57 14.90 23.83 8.92
C GLU A 57 15.65 23.36 7.68
N THR A 58 16.97 23.36 7.77
CA THR A 58 17.84 22.97 6.65
C THR A 58 18.30 21.52 6.74
N GLN A 59 18.18 20.92 7.92
CA GLN A 59 18.65 19.58 8.20
C GLN A 59 17.48 18.66 8.51
N LEU A 60 17.48 17.49 7.86
CA LEU A 60 16.52 16.45 8.15
C LEU A 60 16.94 15.70 9.44
N PRO A 61 16.09 15.59 10.46
CA PRO A 61 16.40 14.83 11.67
C PRO A 61 16.72 13.37 11.33
N ALA A 62 17.78 12.83 11.96
CA ALA A 62 18.31 11.50 11.62
C ALA A 62 17.27 10.35 11.73
N ASP A 63 16.37 10.41 12.72
CA ASP A 63 15.29 9.43 12.85
C ASP A 63 14.31 9.51 11.68
N LEU A 64 13.93 10.73 11.29
CA LEU A 64 13.02 10.96 10.18
C LEU A 64 13.65 10.54 8.85
N ALA A 65 14.93 10.86 8.65
CA ALA A 65 15.70 10.42 7.49
C ALA A 65 15.74 8.88 7.39
N LEU A 66 15.97 8.18 8.50
CA LEU A 66 15.97 6.72 8.52
C LEU A 66 14.60 6.13 8.21
N ARG A 67 13.53 6.73 8.72
CA ARG A 67 12.15 6.29 8.45
C ARG A 67 11.77 6.48 6.98
N VAL A 68 12.10 7.62 6.39
CA VAL A 68 11.88 7.90 4.96
C VAL A 68 12.69 6.93 4.09
N GLN A 69 13.98 6.77 4.39
CA GLN A 69 14.86 5.87 3.65
C GLN A 69 14.37 4.41 3.67
N ARG A 70 13.95 3.92 4.83
CA ARG A 70 13.41 2.55 4.96
C ARG A 70 12.13 2.37 4.17
N LEU A 71 11.20 3.33 4.26
CA LEU A 71 9.96 3.27 3.49
C LEU A 71 10.23 3.28 1.99
N ALA A 72 11.15 4.14 1.53
CA ALA A 72 11.57 4.19 0.14
C ALA A 72 12.19 2.86 -0.31
N ALA A 73 13.04 2.24 0.50
CA ALA A 73 13.61 0.92 0.21
C ALA A 73 12.56 -0.19 0.19
N GLU A 74 11.61 -0.20 1.13
CA GLU A 74 10.48 -1.15 1.16
C GLU A 74 9.58 -1.04 -0.07
N MET A 75 9.51 0.15 -0.68
CA MET A 75 8.71 0.44 -1.87
C MET A 75 9.56 0.48 -3.16
N GLU A 76 10.82 0.02 -3.10
CA GLU A 76 11.74 -0.07 -4.23
C GLU A 76 11.97 1.28 -4.95
N HIS A 77 11.89 2.39 -4.21
CA HIS A 77 12.17 3.73 -4.71
C HIS A 77 13.68 4.04 -4.63
N SER A 78 14.20 4.78 -5.61
CA SER A 78 15.63 5.10 -5.74
C SER A 78 16.23 5.82 -4.53
N LEU A 79 15.39 6.54 -3.76
CA LEU A 79 15.79 7.18 -2.52
C LEU A 79 16.23 6.17 -1.45
N GLY A 80 15.72 4.93 -1.48
CA GLY A 80 16.09 3.87 -0.55
C GLY A 80 17.56 3.44 -0.64
N ASP A 81 18.21 3.67 -1.78
CA ASP A 81 19.63 3.35 -1.99
C ASP A 81 20.59 4.43 -1.44
N ARG A 82 20.05 5.58 -1.02
CA ARG A 82 20.83 6.69 -0.47
C ARG A 82 21.07 6.50 1.04
N ALA A 83 22.18 7.04 1.52
CA ALA A 83 22.40 7.12 2.97
C ALA A 83 21.41 8.12 3.57
N PRO A 84 20.82 7.85 4.76
CA PRO A 84 19.90 8.77 5.42
C PRO A 84 20.50 10.17 5.65
N GLU A 85 21.82 10.24 5.85
CA GLU A 85 22.59 11.46 6.06
C GLU A 85 22.57 12.41 4.85
N ASP A 86 22.39 11.83 3.65
CA ASP A 86 22.42 12.56 2.38
C ASP A 86 21.04 13.03 1.94
N LEU A 87 20.01 12.79 2.75
CA LEU A 87 18.63 13.13 2.42
C LEU A 87 18.30 14.56 2.86
N THR A 88 17.74 15.34 1.94
CA THR A 88 17.16 16.64 2.25
C THR A 88 15.66 16.54 2.50
N ILE A 89 15.09 17.56 3.16
CA ILE A 89 13.63 17.66 3.39
C ILE A 89 12.89 17.68 2.05
N ALA A 90 13.35 18.49 1.09
CA ALA A 90 12.72 18.60 -0.22
C ALA A 90 12.70 17.27 -0.98
N GLU A 91 13.86 16.60 -1.10
CA GLU A 91 13.94 15.30 -1.78
C GLU A 91 13.10 14.22 -1.08
N SER A 92 13.02 14.28 0.25
CA SER A 92 12.18 13.37 1.04
C SER A 92 10.70 13.61 0.77
N MET A 93 10.26 14.88 0.71
CA MET A 93 8.87 15.23 0.39
C MET A 93 8.50 14.79 -1.02
N ASP A 94 9.34 15.12 -2.01
CA ASP A 94 9.12 14.73 -3.42
C ASP A 94 8.96 13.20 -3.55
N ALA A 95 9.88 12.43 -2.95
CA ALA A 95 9.80 10.98 -2.98
C ALA A 95 8.55 10.43 -2.27
N LEU A 96 8.14 11.01 -1.15
CA LEU A 96 6.94 10.58 -0.44
C LEU A 96 5.66 10.86 -1.24
N TYR A 97 5.58 11.99 -1.96
CA TYR A 97 4.49 12.25 -2.89
C TYR A 97 4.50 11.25 -4.06
N ASP A 98 5.65 10.96 -4.65
CA ASP A 98 5.78 9.95 -5.72
C ASP A 98 5.30 8.57 -5.26
N LEU A 99 5.69 8.15 -4.05
CA LEU A 99 5.26 6.90 -3.44
C LEU A 99 3.75 6.87 -3.16
N GLN A 100 3.19 7.99 -2.70
CA GLN A 100 1.75 8.13 -2.46
C GLN A 100 0.98 8.06 -3.76
N ASP A 101 1.41 8.77 -4.80
CA ASP A 101 0.80 8.77 -6.13
C ASP A 101 0.83 7.38 -6.74
N GLY A 102 1.94 6.65 -6.61
CA GLY A 102 2.01 5.25 -7.01
C GLY A 102 0.96 4.36 -6.33
N LEU A 103 0.69 4.58 -5.04
CA LEU A 103 -0.38 3.88 -4.31
C LEU A 103 -1.78 4.35 -4.75
N MET A 104 -1.94 5.62 -5.10
CA MET A 104 -3.23 6.18 -5.52
C MET A 104 -3.61 5.75 -6.95
N LEU A 105 -2.67 5.72 -7.90
CA LEU A 105 -2.93 5.28 -9.28
C LEU A 105 -3.39 3.82 -9.36
N THR A 106 -2.99 3.00 -8.39
CA THR A 106 -3.48 1.63 -8.27
C THR A 106 -4.92 1.51 -7.76
N LEU A 107 -5.64 2.63 -7.52
CA LEU A 107 -7.08 2.69 -7.19
C LEU A 107 -7.99 2.80 -8.42
N GLU A 108 -7.53 3.41 -9.53
CA GLU A 108 -8.41 3.76 -10.67
C GLU A 108 -9.05 2.56 -11.40
N GLY A 109 -8.69 1.32 -11.03
CA GLY A 109 -9.26 0.08 -11.58
C GLY A 109 -9.97 -0.82 -10.57
N VAL A 110 -10.13 -0.40 -9.31
CA VAL A 110 -10.82 -1.17 -8.27
C VAL A 110 -12.03 -0.36 -7.83
N GLU A 111 -13.15 -0.55 -8.51
CA GLU A 111 -14.43 0.04 -8.08
C GLU A 111 -14.68 -0.39 -6.63
N ASP A 112 -14.85 0.60 -5.75
CA ASP A 112 -15.42 0.38 -4.43
C ASP A 112 -16.85 -0.13 -4.65
N GLU A 113 -17.02 -1.45 -4.72
CA GLU A 113 -18.31 -2.06 -4.39
C GLU A 113 -18.53 -1.81 -2.88
N GLU A 114 -18.95 -0.59 -2.54
CA GLU A 114 -19.66 -0.30 -1.30
C GLU A 114 -20.89 -1.21 -1.30
N GLU A 115 -20.80 -2.32 -0.56
CA GLU A 115 -21.93 -3.19 -0.28
C GLU A 115 -23.02 -2.34 0.44
N PRO A 116 -24.27 -2.32 -0.06
CA PRO A 116 -25.38 -1.52 0.49
C PRO A 116 -25.89 -2.01 1.85
#